data_AF-A0A382Y265-F1
#
_entry.id   AF-A0A382Y265-F1
#
_cell.length_a   1.000
_cell.length_b   1.000
_cell.length_c   1.000
_cell.angle_alpha   90.00
_cell.angle_beta   90.00
_cell.angle_gamma   90.00
#
_symmetry.space_group_name_H-M   'P 1'
#
loop_
_entity.id
_entity.type
_entity.pdbx_description
1 polymer ?
#
loop_
_entity_poly.entity_id
_entity_poly.type
_entity_poly.pdbx_seq_one_letter_code
_entity_poly.pdbx_strand_id
1 'polypeptide(L)' 'GTHTYSNGETYVGKWKGGSPWIGTKYNKNGKILGKWVNGKFQ' A
#
# COMPACT_ATOMS: atom_id res chain seq x y z
N GLY A 1 4.75 1.66 8.10
CA GLY A 1 3.87 0.60 8.60
C GLY A 1 3.49 -0.31 7.45
N THR A 2 3.23 -1.58 7.76
CA THR A 2 2.78 -2.59 6.80
C THR A 2 1.35 -2.97 7.11
N HIS A 3 0.51 -3.11 6.09
CA HIS A 3 -0.85 -3.60 6.23
C HIS A 3 -1.09 -4.71 5.23
N THR A 4 -1.50 -5.87 5.73
CA THR A 4 -1.90 -7.01 4.91
C THR A 4 -3.41 -7.04 4.87
N TYR A 5 -3.96 -6.94 3.66
CA TYR A 5 -5.39 -7.02 3.42
C TYR A 5 -5.85 -8.49 3.46
N SER A 6 -7.13 -8.72 3.75
CA SER A 6 -7.71 -10.07 3.82
C SER A 6 -7.63 -10.85 2.49
N ASN A 7 -7.49 -10.14 1.37
CA ASN A 7 -7.27 -10.72 0.04
C ASN A 7 -5.80 -11.11 -0.25
N GLY A 8 -4.90 -10.93 0.73
CA GLY A 8 -3.48 -11.23 0.62
C GLY A 8 -2.64 -10.12 -0.02
N GLU A 9 -3.24 -9.01 -0.45
CA GLU A 9 -2.48 -7.84 -0.87
C GLU A 9 -1.77 -7.20 0.31
N THR A 10 -0.65 -6.52 0.05
CA THR A 10 0.14 -5.89 1.10
C THR A 10 0.45 -4.45 0.72
N TYR A 11 0.26 -3.53 1.65
CA TYR A 11 0.76 -2.17 1.54
C TYR A 11 1.95 -1.98 2.48
N VAL A 12 3.03 -1.42 1.96
CA VAL A 12 4.21 -1.03 2.75
C VAL A 12 4.44 0.46 2.56
N GLY A 13 4.29 1.24 3.64
CA GLY A 13 4.50 2.68 3.55
C GLY A 13 4.10 3.49 4.78
N LYS A 14 4.06 4.80 4.60
CA LYS A 14 3.59 5.78 5.57
C LYS A 14 2.09 5.97 5.44
N TRP A 15 1.46 6.26 6.57
CA TRP A 15 0.03 6.51 6.68
C TRP A 15 -0.17 7.94 7.16
N LYS A 16 -1.27 8.56 6.75
CA LYS A 16 -1.69 9.90 7.20
C LYS A 16 -3.21 9.88 7.37
N GLY A 17 -3.70 10.18 8.57
CA GLY A 17 -5.13 10.17 8.87
C GLY A 17 -5.80 8.80 8.66
N GLY A 18 -5.10 7.71 8.97
CA GLY A 18 -5.61 6.35 8.78
C GLY A 18 -5.60 5.83 7.33
N SER A 19 -5.19 6.64 6.37
CA SER A 19 -5.10 6.26 4.94
C SER A 19 -3.64 6.16 4.46
N PRO A 20 -3.36 5.35 3.43
CA PRO A 20 -2.05 5.31 2.77
C PRO A 20 -1.61 6.69 2.26
N TRP A 21 -0.37 7.09 2.53
CA TRP A 21 0.17 8.39 2.10
C TRP A 21 1.33 8.26 1.11
N ILE A 22 2.39 7.57 1.51
CA ILE A 22 3.57 7.28 0.68
C ILE A 22 3.92 5.81 0.85
N GLY A 23 3.84 5.02 -0.21
CA GLY A 23 4.14 3.59 -0.11
C GLY A 23 3.93 2.82 -1.40
N THR A 24 4.12 1.51 -1.32
CA THR A 24 3.91 0.58 -2.44
C THR A 24 2.89 -0.47 -2.05
N LYS A 25 1.96 -0.76 -2.95
CA LYS A 25 1.02 -1.86 -2.83
C LYS A 25 1.50 -3.04 -3.65
N TYR A 26 1.44 -4.22 -3.07
CA TYR A 26 1.83 -5.49 -3.64
C TYR A 26 0.63 -6.43 -3.66
N ASN A 27 0.58 -7.33 -4.64
CA ASN A 27 -0.37 -8.43 -4.63
C ASN A 27 0.12 -9.58 -3.74
N LYS A 28 -0.72 -10.62 -3.58
CA LYS A 28 -0.39 -11.82 -2.79
C LYS A 28 0.87 -12.58 -3.24
N ASN A 29 1.34 -12.34 -4.47
CA ASN A 29 2.56 -12.95 -5.02
C ASN A 29 3.78 -12.02 -4.89
N GLY A 30 3.66 -10.89 -4.21
CA GLY A 30 4.73 -9.90 -4.07
C GLY A 30 4.96 -9.02 -5.30
N LYS A 31 4.09 -9.09 -6.33
CA LYS A 31 4.18 -8.19 -7.50
C LYS A 31 3.62 -6.82 -7.14
N ILE A 32 4.31 -5.76 -7.54
CA ILE A 32 3.86 -4.37 -7.37
C ILE A 32 2.56 -4.16 -8.16
N LEU A 33 1.54 -3.67 -7.47
CA LEU A 33 0.26 -3.24 -8.05
C LEU A 33 0.24 -1.74 -8.35
N GLY A 34 0.96 -0.95 -7.55
CA GLY A 34 1.04 0.50 -7.72
C GLY A 34 1.62 1.17 -6.47
N LYS A 35 1.72 2.50 -6.52
CA LYS A 35 2.33 3.29 -5.45
C LYS A 35 1.40 4.38 -4.96
N TRP A 36 1.46 4.67 -3.67
CA TRP A 36 0.85 5.86 -3.10
C TRP A 36 1.88 6.98 -3.08
N VAL A 37 1.53 8.11 -3.68
CA VAL A 37 2.32 9.34 -3.67
C VAL A 37 1.41 10.47 -3.21
N ASN A 38 1.74 11.09 -2.07
CA ASN A 38 0.94 12.16 -1.47
C ASN A 38 -0.56 11.82 -1.35
N GLY A 39 -0.86 10.59 -0.93
CA GLY A 39 -2.23 10.12 -0.71
C GLY A 39 -2.99 9.79 -2.00
N LYS A 40 -2.32 9.74 -3.16
CA LYS A 40 -2.91 9.30 -4.42
C LYS A 40 -2.26 8.02 -4.91
N PHE A 41 -3.08 7.05 -5.30
CA PHE A 41 -2.59 5.83 -5.94
C PHE A 41 -2.20 6.12 -7.39
N GLN A 42 -1.07 5.56 -7.82
CA GLN A 42 -0.46 5.65 -9.15
C GLN A 42 -0.35 4.25 -9.74
#